data_AF-A0A2E0HY46-F1
#
_entry.id   AF-A0A2E0HY46-F1
#
_cell.length_a   1.000
_cell.length_b   1.000
_cell.length_c   1.000
_cell.angle_alpha   90.00
_cell.angle_beta   90.00
_cell.angle_gamma   90.00
#
_symmetry.space_group_name_H-M   'P 1'
#
loop_
_entity.id
_entity.type
_entity.pdbx_description
1 polymer ?
#
loop_
_entity_poly.entity_id
_entity_poly.type
_entity_poly.pdbx_seq_one_letter_code
_entity_poly.pdbx_strand_id
1 'polypeptide(L)'
;MMQNDELDFVHLHVHSEYSLVDGIIRVNELVDLSVEHGYHSIALTDLTNLFGLLEFYRSSRAKGLKPIIGSEVNVAKDSDSLVAPIVLLAKNKQGYINLTKLVSKAYVEGQIKGQPVVLF
;
A
#
# COMPACT_ATOMS: atom_id res chain seq x y z
N MET A 1 14.23 -28.36 19.97
CA MET A 1 14.73 -27.27 19.11
C MET A 1 13.55 -26.81 18.28
N MET A 2 13.05 -25.60 18.51
CA MET A 2 11.99 -25.05 17.66
C MET A 2 12.61 -24.82 16.29
N GLN A 3 12.06 -25.47 15.26
CA GLN A 3 12.33 -25.11 13.88
C GLN A 3 11.95 -23.64 13.73
N ASN A 4 12.91 -22.80 13.37
CA ASN A 4 12.62 -21.50 12.77
C ASN A 4 12.05 -21.82 11.39
N ASP A 5 10.75 -22.11 11.33
CA ASP A 5 9.99 -22.03 10.09
C ASP A 5 9.78 -20.54 9.82
N GLU A 6 10.82 -19.88 9.30
CA GLU A 6 10.65 -18.56 8.68
C GLU A 6 9.56 -18.72 7.61
N LEU A 7 8.47 -17.97 7.74
CA LEU A 7 7.50 -17.87 6.66
C LEU A 7 8.19 -17.23 5.46
N ASP A 8 8.51 -18.04 4.45
CA ASP A 8 9.14 -17.65 3.18
C ASP A 8 8.23 -16.78 2.27
N PHE A 9 7.12 -16.27 2.82
CA PHE A 9 6.12 -15.51 2.09
C PHE A 9 5.81 -14.17 2.76
N VAL A 10 5.70 -13.13 1.93
CA VAL A 10 5.36 -11.78 2.36
C VAL A 10 4.24 -11.24 1.48
N HIS A 11 3.15 -10.79 2.12
CA HIS A 11 2.09 -10.07 1.42
C HIS A 11 2.59 -8.69 1.00
N LEU A 12 2.70 -8.46 -0.30
CA LEU A 12 3.16 -7.20 -0.89
C LEU A 12 2.04 -6.37 -1.54
N HIS A 13 0.82 -6.90 -1.54
CA HIS A 13 -0.36 -6.27 -2.12
C HIS A 13 -1.54 -6.50 -1.17
N VAL A 14 -1.86 -5.47 -0.37
CA VAL A 14 -2.89 -5.53 0.68
C VAL A 14 -3.62 -4.19 0.76
N HIS A 15 -4.94 -4.25 0.77
CA HIS A 15 -5.82 -3.08 0.91
C HIS A 15 -6.44 -3.07 2.32
N SER A 16 -6.35 -1.92 2.98
CA SER A 16 -7.02 -1.66 4.26
C SER A 16 -8.34 -0.93 4.06
N GLU A 17 -9.04 -0.63 5.15
CA GLU A 17 -10.22 0.25 5.18
C GLU A 17 -10.01 1.63 4.53
N TYR A 18 -8.76 2.07 4.34
CA TYR A 18 -8.43 3.30 3.62
C TYR A 18 -8.49 3.16 2.09
N SER A 19 -8.62 1.95 1.57
CA SER A 19 -9.04 1.69 0.20
C SER A 19 -10.56 1.71 0.14
N LEU A 20 -11.12 2.92 0.16
CA LEU A 20 -12.53 3.23 0.44
C LEU A 20 -13.58 2.44 -0.37
N VAL A 21 -13.18 1.82 -1.49
CA VAL A 21 -14.07 1.11 -2.40
C VAL A 21 -14.00 -0.41 -2.21
N ASP A 22 -12.87 -0.97 -1.76
CA ASP A 22 -12.61 -2.41 -1.82
C ASP A 22 -11.99 -3.03 -0.55
N GLY A 23 -11.33 -2.25 0.30
CA GLY A 23 -10.68 -2.73 1.50
C GLY A 23 -11.58 -2.65 2.73
N ILE A 24 -11.62 -3.73 3.51
CA ILE A 24 -12.48 -3.84 4.71
C ILE A 24 -11.70 -4.03 6.00
N ILE A 25 -10.45 -4.48 5.92
CA ILE A 25 -9.66 -4.79 7.12
C ILE A 25 -9.09 -3.52 7.72
N ARG A 26 -9.25 -3.36 9.03
CA ARG A 26 -8.67 -2.21 9.73
C ARG A 26 -7.17 -2.32 9.80
N VAL A 27 -6.48 -1.18 9.78
CA VAL A 27 -5.02 -1.17 9.80
C VAL A 27 -4.44 -1.90 11.02
N ASN A 28 -5.00 -1.67 12.21
CA ASN A 28 -4.54 -2.38 13.41
C ASN A 28 -4.86 -3.87 13.35
N GLU A 29 -6.06 -4.26 12.91
CA GLU A 29 -6.44 -5.68 12.77
C GLU A 29 -5.51 -6.41 11.77
N LEU A 30 -5.14 -5.76 10.67
CA LEU A 30 -4.17 -6.29 9.71
C LEU A 30 -2.82 -6.58 10.36
N VAL A 31 -2.30 -5.64 11.16
CA VAL A 31 -1.03 -5.81 11.86
C VAL A 31 -1.13 -6.93 12.90
N ASP A 32 -2.22 -6.98 13.65
CA ASP A 32 -2.46 -7.98 14.71
C ASP A 32 -2.49 -9.38 14.13
N LEU A 33 -3.28 -9.60 13.07
CA LEU A 33 -3.33 -10.87 12.36
C LEU A 33 -1.98 -11.23 11.75
N SER A 34 -1.23 -10.26 11.22
CA SER A 34 0.08 -10.52 10.64
C SER A 34 1.05 -11.09 11.67
N VAL A 35 1.05 -10.52 12.88
CA VAL A 35 1.90 -10.97 13.99
C VAL A 35 1.43 -12.33 14.51
N GLU A 36 0.12 -12.54 14.67
CA GLU A 36 -0.48 -13.80 15.09
C GLU A 36 -0.11 -14.96 14.15
N HIS A 37 -0.11 -14.69 12.84
CA HIS A 37 0.25 -15.67 11.82
C HIS A 37 1.77 -15.84 11.64
N GLY A 38 2.59 -15.11 12.40
CA GLY A 38 4.06 -15.26 12.38
C GLY A 38 4.78 -14.50 11.26
N TYR A 39 4.11 -13.58 10.54
CA TYR A 39 4.79 -12.80 9.51
C TYR A 39 5.82 -11.84 10.11
N HIS A 40 6.97 -11.72 9.45
CA HIS A 40 8.01 -10.75 9.82
C HIS A 40 7.88 -9.41 9.11
N SER A 41 7.14 -9.37 8.00
CA SER A 41 6.88 -8.15 7.23
C SER A 41 5.56 -8.22 6.50
N ILE A 42 4.98 -7.06 6.23
CA ILE A 42 3.79 -6.92 5.39
C ILE A 42 3.81 -5.57 4.68
N ALA A 43 3.22 -5.50 3.48
CA ALA A 43 2.99 -4.23 2.80
C ALA A 43 1.57 -3.71 3.03
N LEU A 44 1.44 -2.38 3.01
CA LEU A 44 0.16 -1.71 2.81
C LEU A 44 0.22 -1.00 1.46
N THR A 45 -0.75 -1.29 0.59
CA THR A 45 -0.78 -0.79 -0.80
C THR A 45 -2.16 -0.29 -1.17
N ASP A 46 -2.72 0.61 -0.36
CA ASP A 46 -4.07 1.13 -0.59
C ASP A 46 -4.26 1.78 -1.97
N LEU A 47 -5.51 1.80 -2.44
CA LEU A 47 -5.90 2.31 -3.76
C LEU A 47 -5.57 3.80 -3.91
N THR A 48 -4.52 4.07 -4.68
CA THR A 48 -4.03 5.39 -5.10
C THR A 48 -3.97 6.39 -3.94
N ASN A 49 -3.64 5.93 -2.74
CA ASN A 49 -3.53 6.78 -1.57
C ASN A 49 -2.50 6.26 -0.55
N LEU A 50 -2.24 7.07 0.48
CA LEU A 50 -1.36 6.74 1.61
C LEU A 50 -2.01 7.12 2.95
N PHE A 51 -3.34 7.09 3.05
CA PHE A 51 -4.07 7.63 4.20
C PHE A 51 -3.81 6.83 5.48
N GLY A 52 -3.80 5.49 5.38
CA GLY A 52 -3.52 4.59 6.50
C GLY A 52 -2.04 4.46 6.87
N LEU A 53 -1.14 5.11 6.11
CA LEU A 53 0.30 4.88 6.22
C LEU A 53 0.87 5.15 7.62
N LEU A 54 0.51 6.30 8.22
CA LEU A 54 1.09 6.70 9.50
C LEU A 54 0.70 5.74 10.62
N GLU A 55 -0.57 5.33 10.64
CA GLU A 55 -1.10 4.36 11.60
C GLU A 55 -0.44 2.99 11.39
N PHE A 56 -0.41 2.52 10.15
CA PHE A 56 0.20 1.24 9.77
C PHE A 56 1.66 1.16 10.16
N TYR A 57 2.42 2.23 9.87
CA TYR A 57 3.84 2.30 10.20
C TYR A 57 4.06 2.24 11.71
N ARG A 58 3.30 3.02 12.49
CA ARG A 58 3.43 3.05 13.95
C ARG A 58 3.04 1.71 14.58
N SER A 59 1.90 1.15 14.17
CA SER A 59 1.37 -0.12 14.69
C SER A 59 2.30 -1.28 14.37
N SER A 60 2.75 -1.41 13.12
CA SER A 60 3.70 -2.45 12.70
C SER A 60 5.00 -2.39 13.49
N ARG A 61 5.60 -1.20 13.59
CA ARG A 61 6.87 -1.00 14.30
C ARG A 61 6.75 -1.30 15.80
N ALA A 62 5.63 -0.96 16.42
CA ALA A 62 5.39 -1.26 17.83
C ALA A 62 5.32 -2.77 18.12
N LYS A 63 4.93 -3.58 17.13
CA LYS A 63 4.80 -5.04 17.24
C LYS A 63 5.96 -5.83 16.63
N GLY A 64 7.05 -5.15 16.26
CA GLY A 64 8.22 -5.80 15.65
C GLY A 64 8.00 -6.30 14.21
N LEU A 65 6.87 -5.97 13.60
CA LEU A 65 6.56 -6.26 12.20
C LEU A 65 7.24 -5.20 11.32
N LYS A 66 7.96 -5.63 10.27
CA LYS A 66 8.58 -4.70 9.32
C LYS A 66 7.53 -4.18 8.32
N PRO A 67 7.16 -2.89 8.37
CA PRO A 67 6.22 -2.34 7.39
C PRO A 67 6.91 -2.14 6.04
N ILE A 68 6.22 -2.49 4.96
CA ILE A 68 6.56 -2.17 3.58
C ILE A 68 5.54 -1.15 3.07
N ILE A 69 6.02 -0.03 2.56
CA ILE A 69 5.17 1.10 2.18
C ILE A 69 4.91 1.03 0.69
N GLY A 70 3.65 1.11 0.27
CA GLY A 70 3.29 1.18 -1.14
C GLY A 70 1.91 1.76 -1.38
N SER A 71 1.47 1.71 -2.63
CA SER A 71 0.11 2.03 -3.07
C SER A 71 -0.15 1.36 -4.42
N GLU A 72 -1.37 0.87 -4.63
CA GLU A 72 -1.85 0.48 -5.96
C GLU A 72 -2.31 1.73 -6.71
N VAL A 73 -1.51 2.17 -7.68
CA VAL A 73 -1.75 3.41 -8.43
C VAL A 73 -2.34 3.08 -9.79
N ASN A 74 -3.48 3.69 -10.10
CA ASN A 74 -4.05 3.65 -11.44
C ASN A 74 -3.23 4.52 -12.40
N VAL A 75 -2.86 3.97 -13.56
CA VAL A 75 -2.12 4.68 -14.60
C VAL A 75 -2.85 4.61 -15.95
N ALA A 76 -2.70 5.65 -16.75
CA ALA A 76 -3.15 5.68 -18.15
C ALA A 76 -2.25 6.60 -18.97
N LYS A 77 -2.18 6.38 -20.28
CA LYS A 77 -1.40 7.26 -21.17
C LYS A 77 -2.07 8.62 -21.35
N ASP A 78 -3.39 8.62 -21.51
CA ASP A 78 -4.24 9.80 -21.66
C ASP A 78 -5.66 9.49 -21.11
N SER A 79 -6.57 10.45 -21.20
CA SER A 79 -7.94 10.33 -20.67
C SER A 79 -8.79 9.27 -21.37
N ASP A 80 -8.43 8.91 -22.61
CA ASP A 80 -9.20 7.97 -23.45
C ASP A 80 -8.60 6.57 -23.43
N SER A 81 -7.44 6.41 -22.79
CA SER A 81 -6.73 5.15 -22.64
C SER A 81 -7.33 4.26 -21.55
N LEU A 82 -7.08 2.95 -21.69
CA LEU A 82 -7.41 1.99 -20.63
C LEU A 82 -6.59 2.30 -19.37
N VAL A 83 -7.29 2.31 -18.24
CA VAL A 83 -6.66 2.45 -16.92
C VAL A 83 -6.13 1.09 -16.48
N ALA A 84 -4.89 1.06 -16.03
CA ALA A 84 -4.25 -0.12 -15.47
C ALA A 84 -3.76 0.15 -14.04
N PRO A 85 -4.10 -0.71 -13.06
CA PRO A 85 -3.52 -0.61 -11.73
C PRO A 85 -2.08 -1.13 -11.69
N ILE A 86 -1.21 -0.43 -10.98
CA ILE A 86 0.18 -0.84 -10.74
C ILE A 86 0.49 -0.71 -9.25
N VAL A 87 0.95 -1.81 -8.65
CA VAL A 87 1.45 -1.82 -7.26
C VAL A 87 2.85 -1.23 -7.23
N LEU A 88 3.01 -0.11 -6.50
CA LEU A 88 4.29 0.56 -6.30
C LEU A 88 4.77 0.42 -4.86
N LEU A 89 5.99 -0.07 -4.67
CA LEU A 89 6.63 -0.21 -3.36
C LEU A 89 7.78 0.77 -3.18
N ALA A 90 7.78 1.49 -2.07
CA ALA A 90 8.84 2.42 -1.71
C ALA A 90 10.02 1.69 -1.06
N LYS A 91 11.08 1.42 -1.84
CA LYS A 91 12.32 0.78 -1.35
C LYS A 91 13.08 1.63 -0.31
N ASN A 92 13.00 2.95 -0.43
CA ASN A 92 13.76 3.89 0.38
C ASN A 92 13.05 5.25 0.49
N LYS A 93 13.66 6.20 1.21
CA LYS A 93 13.13 7.55 1.40
C LYS A 93 12.85 8.27 0.07
N GLN A 94 13.73 8.14 -0.93
CA GLN A 94 13.52 8.76 -2.23
C GLN A 94 12.32 8.13 -2.96
N GLY A 95 12.19 6.80 -2.90
CA GLY A 95 11.04 6.07 -3.42
C GLY A 95 9.73 6.51 -2.75
N TYR A 96 9.73 6.69 -1.43
CA TYR A 96 8.58 7.21 -0.69
C TYR A 96 8.20 8.62 -1.16
N ILE A 97 9.16 9.54 -1.27
CA ILE A 97 8.91 10.90 -1.76
C ILE A 97 8.33 10.88 -3.18
N ASN A 98 8.84 10.02 -4.05
CA ASN A 98 8.33 9.88 -5.42
C ASN A 98 6.90 9.29 -5.42
N LEU A 99 6.63 8.29 -4.59
CA LEU A 99 5.29 7.71 -4.44
C LEU A 99 4.28 8.76 -3.96
N THR A 100 4.62 9.55 -2.94
CA THR A 100 3.78 10.66 -2.47
C THR A 100 3.49 11.66 -3.59
N LYS A 101 4.48 12.00 -4.41
CA LYS A 101 4.29 12.89 -5.57
C LYS A 101 3.37 12.28 -6.61
N LEU A 102 3.50 10.98 -6.92
CA LEU A 102 2.64 10.30 -7.87
C LEU A 102 1.18 10.26 -7.41
N VAL A 103 0.94 9.91 -6.14
CA VAL A 103 -0.39 9.94 -5.54
C VAL A 103 -0.99 11.35 -5.60
N SER A 104 -0.21 12.37 -5.24
CA SER A 104 -0.64 13.78 -5.34
C SER A 104 -0.97 14.17 -6.79
N LYS A 105 -0.11 13.81 -7.74
CA LYS A 105 -0.31 14.07 -9.17
C LYS A 105 -1.61 13.44 -9.67
N ALA A 106 -1.90 12.20 -9.26
CA ALA A 106 -3.16 11.54 -9.61
C ALA A 106 -4.36 12.37 -9.16
N TYR A 107 -4.41 12.82 -7.90
CA TYR A 107 -5.54 13.62 -7.43
C TYR A 107 -5.65 15.02 -8.06
N VAL A 108 -4.52 15.68 -8.32
CA VAL A 108 -4.48 17.08 -8.79
C VAL A 108 -4.65 17.20 -10.30
N GLU A 109 -4.06 16.29 -11.07
CA GLU A 109 -3.93 16.42 -12.53
C GLU A 109 -4.73 15.37 -13.29
N GLY A 110 -5.03 14.21 -12.72
CA GLY A 110 -5.58 13.07 -13.45
C GLY A 110 -6.79 12.45 -12.77
N GLN A 111 -7.99 12.76 -13.27
CA GLN A 111 -9.21 12.09 -12.84
C GLN A 111 -9.98 11.57 -14.03
N ILE A 112 -10.19 10.24 -14.07
CA ILE A 112 -11.04 9.58 -15.07
C ILE A 112 -12.25 9.02 -14.33
N LYS A 113 -13.45 9.53 -14.64
CA LYS A 113 -14.71 9.15 -13.98
C LYS A 113 -14.66 9.27 -12.45
N GLY A 114 -13.94 10.27 -11.93
CA GLY A 114 -13.78 10.52 -10.50
C GLY A 114 -12.76 9.63 -9.78
N GLN A 115 -12.08 8.74 -10.50
CA GLN A 115 -10.97 7.95 -9.96
C GLN A 115 -9.65 8.68 -10.21
N PRO A 116 -8.75 8.77 -9.21
CA PRO A 116 -7.43 9.34 -9.39
C PRO A 116 -6.58 8.42 -10.29
N VAL A 117 -5.95 8.99 -11.31
CA VAL A 117 -5.14 8.29 -12.31
C VAL A 117 -3.87 9.09 -12.60
N VAL A 118 -2.71 8.45 -12.60
CA VAL A 118 -1.47 9.07 -13.08
C VAL A 118 -1.42 8.98 -14.60
N LEU A 119 -1.41 10.15 -15.25
CA LEU A 119 -1.15 10.27 -16.69
C LEU A 119 0.36 10.31 -16.98
N PHE A 120 0.81 9.57 -17.99
CA PHE A 120 2.23 9.43 -18.38
C PHE A 120 2.49 9.55 -19.89
#